data_AF-A0A086JDJ6-F1
#
_entry.id   AF-A0A086JDJ6-F1
#
_cell.length_a   1.000
_cell.length_b   1.000
_cell.length_c   1.000
_cell.angle_alpha   90.00
_cell.angle_beta   90.00
_cell.angle_gamma   90.00
#
_symmetry.space_group_name_H-M   'P 1'
#
loop_
_entity.id
_entity.type
_entity.pdbx_description
1 polymer ?
#
loop_
_entity_poly.entity_id
_entity_poly.type
_entity_poly.pdbx_seq_one_letter_code
_entity_poly.pdbx_strand_id
1 'polypeptide(L)' 'IVPWNYPLYLLVLKVAPALTCGCTVVMKTSEKTPLSALKLAHLIQEAVGTNSVRVSPCCRVEKSR' A
#
# COMPACT_ATOMS: atom_id res chain seq x y z
N ILE A 1 7.59 -5.31 -0.38
CA ILE A 1 6.99 -6.32 -1.29
C ILE A 1 5.90 -7.05 -0.53
N VAL A 2 4.69 -7.10 -1.07
CA VAL A 2 3.53 -7.74 -0.43
C VAL A 2 3.06 -8.91 -1.30
N PRO A 3 2.97 -10.14 -0.77
CA PRO A 3 2.54 -11.31 -1.52
C PRO A 3 1.01 -11.33 -1.72
N TRP A 4 0.53 -12.24 -2.56
CA TRP A 4 -0.87 -12.35 -2.99
C TRP A 4 -1.81 -13.03 -1.98
N ASN A 5 -1.28 -13.67 -0.93
CA ASN A 5 -2.10 -14.49 -0.01
C ASN A 5 -2.97 -13.63 0.93
N TYR A 6 -2.35 -12.68 1.65
CA TYR A 6 -3.05 -11.78 2.57
C TYR A 6 -2.54 -10.34 2.41
N PRO A 7 -2.87 -9.68 1.28
CA PRO A 7 -2.24 -8.42 0.92
C PRO A 7 -2.54 -7.28 1.90
N LEU A 8 -3.77 -7.19 2.44
CA LEU A 8 -4.13 -6.14 3.40
C LEU A 8 -3.40 -6.32 4.74
N TYR A 9 -3.50 -7.52 5.34
CA TYR A 9 -2.89 -7.81 6.64
C TYR A 9 -1.37 -7.65 6.60
N LEU A 10 -0.71 -8.20 5.58
CA LEU A 10 0.75 -8.13 5.45
C LEU A 10 1.24 -6.73 5.08
N LEU A 11 0.41 -5.91 4.44
CA LEU A 11 0.72 -4.51 4.17
C LEU A 11 0.63 -3.70 5.46
N VAL A 12 -0.44 -3.85 6.24
CA VAL A 12 -0.57 -3.19 7.56
C VAL A 12 0.59 -3.55 8.48
N LEU A 13 0.98 -4.83 8.57
CA LEU A 13 2.11 -5.25 9.40
C LEU A 13 3.46 -4.64 8.98
N LYS A 14 3.62 -4.28 7.71
CA LYS A 14 4.83 -3.61 7.22
C LYS A 14 4.76 -2.09 7.38
N VAL A 15 3.57 -1.54 7.23
CA VAL A 15 3.33 -0.10 7.26
C VAL A 15 3.24 0.43 8.67
N ALA A 16 2.58 -0.27 9.58
CA ALA A 16 2.43 0.12 10.98
C ALA A 16 3.77 0.44 11.66
N PRO A 17 4.80 -0.44 11.65
CA PRO A 17 6.09 -0.11 12.26
C PRO A 17 6.80 1.03 11.53
N ALA A 18 6.70 1.10 10.19
CA ALA A 18 7.33 2.15 9.42
C ALA A 18 6.71 3.54 9.71
N LEU A 19 5.39 3.60 9.90
CA LEU A 19 4.69 4.80 10.32
C LEU A 19 5.04 5.21 11.76
N THR A 20 5.14 4.25 12.69
CA THR A 20 5.55 4.58 14.07
C THR A 20 6.97 5.12 14.15
N CYS A 21 7.86 4.70 13.24
CA CYS A 21 9.21 5.23 13.12
C CYS A 21 9.29 6.55 12.32
N GLY A 22 8.16 7.12 11.88
CA GLY A 22 8.13 8.34 11.07
C GLY A 22 8.76 8.20 9.68
N CYS A 23 8.88 6.97 9.18
CA CYS A 23 9.53 6.69 7.90
C CYS A 23 8.52 6.76 6.74
N THR A 24 8.97 7.27 5.60
CA THR A 24 8.19 7.24 4.35
C THR A 24 8.37 5.90 3.64
N VAL A 25 7.26 5.26 3.27
CA VAL A 25 7.27 3.86 2.80
C VAL A 25 6.95 3.79 1.31
N VAL A 26 7.83 3.17 0.53
CA VAL A 26 7.59 2.84 -0.88
C VAL A 26 7.40 1.34 -1.02
N MET A 27 6.22 0.92 -1.49
CA MET A 27 5.87 -0.50 -1.55
C MET A 27 5.39 -0.90 -2.93
N LYS A 28 6.02 -1.95 -3.45
CA LYS A 28 5.58 -2.73 -4.60
C LYS A 28 4.53 -3.76 -4.16
N THR A 29 3.35 -3.70 -4.76
CA THR A 29 2.25 -4.63 -4.52
C THR A 29 2.16 -5.71 -5.60
N SER A 30 1.56 -6.85 -5.26
CA SER A 30 1.38 -7.98 -6.17
C SER A 30 0.36 -7.69 -7.28
N GLU A 31 0.60 -8.27 -8.45
CA GLU A 31 -0.21 -8.11 -9.67
C GLU A 31 -1.68 -8.54 -9.53
N LYS A 32 -1.95 -9.52 -8.66
CA LYS A 32 -3.29 -10.10 -8.51
C LYS A 32 -4.23 -9.22 -7.70
N THR A 33 -3.69 -8.36 -6.83
CA THR A 33 -4.48 -7.58 -5.86
C THR A 33 -3.99 -6.13 -5.69
N PRO A 34 -3.86 -5.34 -6.78
CA PRO A 34 -3.37 -3.97 -6.68
C PRO A 34 -4.42 -3.01 -6.08
N LEU A 35 -5.71 -3.23 -6.33
CA LEU A 35 -6.79 -2.32 -5.94
C LEU A 35 -6.94 -2.19 -4.41
N SER A 36 -6.90 -3.30 -3.68
CA SER A 36 -7.02 -3.29 -2.22
C SER A 36 -5.87 -2.52 -1.56
N ALA A 37 -4.65 -2.67 -2.10
CA ALA A 37 -3.49 -1.97 -1.58
C ALA A 37 -3.48 -0.48 -1.91
N LEU A 38 -3.96 -0.09 -3.10
CA LEU A 38 -4.14 1.32 -3.47
C LEU A 38 -5.21 2.00 -2.60
N LYS A 39 -6.33 1.32 -2.33
CA LYS A 39 -7.38 1.86 -1.46
C LYS A 39 -6.88 2.05 -0.03
N LEU A 40 -6.10 1.11 0.50
CA LEU A 40 -5.49 1.25 1.83
C LEU A 40 -4.47 2.41 1.86
N ALA A 41 -3.68 2.57 0.80
CA ALA A 41 -2.74 3.69 0.68
C ALA A 41 -3.46 5.05 0.75
N HIS A 42 -4.59 5.19 0.06
CA HIS A 42 -5.44 6.39 0.14
C HIS A 42 -5.93 6.64 1.57
N LEU A 43 -6.48 5.62 2.23
CA LEU A 43 -6.97 5.75 3.60
C LEU A 43 -5.87 6.15 4.59
N ILE A 44 -4.66 5.63 4.43
CA ILE A 44 -3.51 6.01 5.28
C ILE A 44 -3.08 7.46 5.00
N GLN A 45 -3.08 7.89 3.73
CA GLN A 45 -2.77 9.27 3.38
C GLN A 45 -3.80 10.25 3.97
N GLU A 46 -5.07 9.87 3.99
CA GLU A 46 -6.14 10.66 4.62
C GLU A 46 -5.99 10.73 6.15
N ALA A 47 -5.58 9.64 6.80
CA ALA A 47 -5.47 9.56 8.26
C ALA A 47 -4.17 10.15 8.85
N VAL A 48 -3.03 9.97 8.17
CA VAL A 48 -1.69 10.27 8.71
C VAL A 48 -1.01 11.43 7.96
N GLY A 49 -1.55 11.86 6.82
CA GLY A 49 -1.01 12.94 6.00
C GLY A 49 -0.38 12.45 4.69
N THR A 50 -0.53 13.26 3.64
CA THR A 50 -0.48 12.93 2.21
C THR A 50 0.81 12.28 1.69
N ASN A 51 1.90 12.30 2.45
CA ASN A 51 3.24 11.97 1.97
C ASN A 51 3.86 10.70 2.58
N SER A 52 3.19 10.08 3.54
CA SER A 52 3.76 9.00 4.36
C SER A 52 3.85 7.64 3.65
N VAL A 53 2.92 7.34 2.75
CA VAL A 53 2.81 6.03 2.08
C VAL A 53 2.65 6.17 0.57
N ARG A 54 3.59 5.59 -0.19
CA ARG A 54 3.55 5.52 -1.65
C ARG A 54 3.48 4.06 -2.11
N VAL A 55 2.34 3.68 -2.69
CA VAL A 55 2.11 2.34 -3.22
C VAL A 55 2.27 2.36 -4.73
N SER A 56 3.08 1.46 -5.26
CA SER A 56 3.28 1.28 -6.70
C SER A 56 2.92 -0.16 -7.10
N PRO A 57 1.95 -0.35 -8.00
CA PRO A 57 1.60 -1.68 -8.49
C PRO A 57 2.72 -2.24 -9.40
N CYS A 58 2.83 -3.57 -9.46
CA CYS A 58 3.84 -4.23 -10.31
C CYS A 58 3.50 -4.10 -11.82
N CYS A 59 2.22 -4.12 -12.21
CA CYS A 59 1.72 -3.80 -13.55
C CYS A 59 0.90 -2.51 -13.54
N ARG A 60 0.84 -1.82 -14.70
CA ARG A 60 0.00 -0.63 -14.89
C ARG A 60 -1.46 -1.02 -14.61
N VAL A 61 -2.08 -0.35 -13.64
CA VAL A 61 -3.50 -0.55 -13.31
C VAL A 61 -4.31 0.01 -14.47
N GLU A 62 -4.74 -0.87 -15.37
CA GLU A 62 -5.79 -0.56 -16.33
C GLU A 62 -7.02 -0.15 -15.51
N LYS A 63 -7.44 1.12 -15.60
CA LYS A 63 -8.70 1.58 -15.01
C LYS A 63 -9.85 0.80 -15.67
N SER A 64 -10.27 -0.31 -15.06
CA SER A 64 -11.50 -0.98 -15.46
C SER A 64 -12.68 -0.17 -14.90
N ARG A 65 -13.24 0.68 -15.77
CA ARG A 65 -14.56 1.36 -15.71
C ARG A 65 -14.96 1.99 -14.37
#